data_AF-A0A0D3A911-F1
#
_entry.id   AF-A0A0D3A911-F1
#
_cell.length_a   1.000
_cell.length_b   1.000
_cell.length_c   1.000
_cell.angle_alpha   90.00
_cell.angle_beta   90.00
_cell.angle_gamma   90.00
#
_symmetry.space_group_name_H-M   'P 1'
#
loop_
_entity.id
_entity.type
_entity.pdbx_description
1 polymer ?
#
loop_
_entity_poly.entity_id
_entity_poly.type
_entity_poly.pdbx_seq_one_letter_code
_entity_poly.pdbx_strand_id
1 'polypeptide(L)'
;MLSLIEIQKEDEETRLSQLQTDMDATSTASTNLSRIRINEIVESLVPKKKGRLVGLGRRARSVPPSAPQPYVDPEVLMDQLKDKDDRIAALEQKMADQEAG
;
A
#
# COMPACT_ATOMS: atom_id res chain seq x y z
N MET A 1 23.78 -38.69 8.63
CA MET A 1 22.31 -38.60 8.71
C MET A 1 22.01 -37.12 8.85
N LEU A 2 21.50 -36.45 7.80
CA LEU A 2 21.16 -35.02 7.87
C LEU A 2 20.06 -34.83 8.93
N SER A 3 20.16 -33.77 9.72
CA SER A 3 19.10 -33.46 10.68
C SER A 3 17.83 -33.02 9.94
N LEU A 4 16.65 -33.21 10.52
CA LEU A 4 15.38 -32.74 9.94
C LEU A 4 15.41 -31.23 9.64
N ILE A 5 16.13 -30.48 10.46
CA ILE A 5 16.30 -29.02 10.33
C ILE A 5 17.16 -28.68 9.12
N GLU A 6 18.19 -29.49 8.85
CA GLU A 6 19.11 -29.30 7.72
C GLU A 6 18.41 -29.58 6.38
N ILE A 7 17.58 -30.63 6.34
CA ILE A 7 16.74 -30.96 5.18
C ILE A 7 15.72 -29.86 4.90
N GLN A 8 15.08 -29.32 5.94
CA GLN A 8 14.12 -28.22 5.80
C GLN A 8 14.78 -26.94 5.30
N LYS A 9 15.98 -26.64 5.79
CA LYS A 9 16.75 -25.47 5.36
C LYS A 9 17.18 -25.56 3.90
N GLU A 10 17.65 -26.73 3.46
CA GLU A 10 18.05 -26.98 2.06
C GLU A 10 16.85 -26.89 1.10
N ASP A 11 15.68 -27.40 1.51
CA ASP A 11 14.43 -27.25 0.74
C ASP A 11 14.00 -25.77 0.64
N GLU A 12 14.08 -24.99 1.72
CA GLU A 12 13.77 -23.56 1.66
C GLU A 12 14.74 -22.80 0.74
N GLU A 13 16.04 -23.11 0.80
CA GLU A 13 17.08 -22.46 0.00
C GLU A 13 16.93 -22.74 -1.51
N THR A 14 16.60 -23.99 -1.86
CA THR A 14 16.34 -24.38 -3.27
C THR A 14 15.10 -23.69 -3.82
N ARG A 15 14.04 -23.55 -3.03
CA ARG A 15 12.79 -22.87 -3.43
C ARG A 15 12.95 -21.37 -3.58
N LEU A 16 13.74 -20.74 -2.71
CA LEU A 16 14.09 -19.32 -2.84
C LEU A 16 14.95 -19.06 -4.08
N SER A 17 15.91 -19.94 -4.35
CA SER A 17 16.76 -19.86 -5.56
C SER A 17 15.95 -20.01 -6.86
N GLN A 18 14.97 -20.91 -6.88
CA GLN A 18 14.05 -21.07 -8.02
C GLN A 18 13.25 -19.78 -8.28
N LEU A 19 12.72 -19.14 -7.24
CA LEU A 19 11.97 -17.90 -7.36
C LEU A 19 12.83 -16.70 -7.81
N GLN A 20 14.10 -16.67 -7.42
CA GLN A 20 15.06 -15.68 -7.92
C GLN A 20 15.34 -15.89 -9.41
N THR A 21 15.52 -17.13 -9.84
CA THR A 21 15.76 -17.49 -11.25
C THR A 21 14.58 -17.09 -12.15
N ASP A 22 13.34 -17.30 -11.69
CA ASP A 22 12.12 -16.87 -12.38
C ASP A 22 11.93 -15.34 -12.44
N MET A 23 12.70 -14.59 -11.63
CA MET A 23 12.68 -13.13 -11.60
C MET A 23 13.76 -12.55 -12.53
N ASP A 24 14.92 -13.19 -12.64
CA ASP A 24 16.02 -12.75 -13.52
C ASP A 24 15.71 -12.93 -15.01
N ALA A 25 14.79 -13.82 -15.37
CA ALA A 25 14.29 -13.95 -16.74
C ALA A 25 13.31 -12.83 -17.14
N THR A 26 12.83 -12.00 -16.20
CA THR A 26 11.85 -10.93 -16.44
C THR A 26 12.21 -9.66 -15.66
N SER A 27 13.21 -8.95 -16.18
CA SER A 27 13.39 -7.50 -16.04
C SER A 27 13.79 -6.96 -14.66
N THR A 28 15.01 -6.43 -14.63
CA THR A 28 15.38 -5.21 -13.91
C THR A 28 14.33 -4.10 -14.12
N ALA A 29 13.33 -3.99 -13.25
CA ALA A 29 12.52 -2.79 -12.94
C ALA A 29 11.11 -3.21 -12.48
N SER A 30 10.75 -2.88 -11.23
CA SER A 30 9.36 -2.79 -10.76
C SER A 30 8.47 -4.03 -10.98
N THR A 31 8.41 -4.91 -9.99
CA THR A 31 7.51 -6.07 -9.96
C THR A 31 6.04 -5.67 -9.84
N ASN A 32 5.42 -5.27 -10.95
CA ASN A 32 3.96 -5.28 -11.10
C ASN A 32 3.48 -6.73 -11.29
N LEU A 33 3.68 -7.58 -10.27
CA LEU A 33 3.21 -8.96 -10.30
C LEU A 33 1.68 -8.97 -10.28
N SER A 34 1.09 -9.83 -11.12
CA SER A 34 -0.35 -10.06 -11.04
C SER A 34 -0.71 -10.63 -9.68
N ARG A 35 -1.90 -10.31 -9.18
CA ARG A 35 -2.38 -10.84 -7.89
C ARG A 35 -2.38 -12.37 -7.86
N ILE A 36 -2.62 -13.01 -9.01
CA ILE A 36 -2.57 -14.46 -9.18
C ILE A 36 -1.15 -14.97 -8.92
N ARG A 37 -0.15 -14.41 -9.61
CA ARG A 37 1.26 -14.79 -9.44
C ARG A 37 1.76 -14.54 -8.01
N ILE A 38 1.32 -13.46 -7.38
CA ILE A 38 1.61 -13.18 -5.96
C ILE A 38 1.05 -14.29 -5.06
N ASN A 39 -0.20 -14.70 -5.26
CA ASN A 39 -0.81 -15.75 -4.44
C ASN A 39 -0.08 -17.10 -4.61
N GLU A 40 0.29 -17.46 -5.84
CA GLU A 40 1.04 -18.69 -6.13
C GLU A 40 2.38 -18.73 -5.37
N ILE A 41 3.14 -17.61 -5.42
CA ILE A 41 4.40 -17.48 -4.70
C ILE A 41 4.16 -17.63 -3.19
N VAL A 42 3.18 -16.93 -2.63
CA VAL A 42 2.85 -16.99 -1.19
C VAL A 42 2.42 -18.38 -0.76
N GLU A 43 1.56 -19.06 -1.54
CA GLU A 43 1.10 -20.42 -1.24
C GLU A 43 2.23 -21.45 -1.28
N SER A 44 3.26 -21.18 -2.07
CA SER A 44 4.46 -22.00 -2.12
C SER A 44 5.30 -21.76 -0.85
N LEU A 45 5.56 -20.51 -0.46
CA LEU A 45 6.55 -20.19 0.57
C LEU A 45 6.04 -20.32 2.01
N VAL A 46 4.73 -20.25 2.24
CA VAL A 46 4.19 -20.22 3.60
C VAL A 46 3.98 -21.64 4.14
N PRO A 47 4.45 -21.96 5.36
CA PRO A 47 4.26 -23.27 5.97
C PRO A 47 2.77 -23.65 6.09
N LYS A 48 2.48 -24.93 5.85
CA LYS A 48 1.13 -25.52 5.93
C LYS A 48 1.03 -26.50 7.09
N LYS A 49 -0.01 -26.37 7.93
CA LYS A 49 -0.37 -27.33 8.99
C LYS A 49 -1.81 -27.79 8.81
N LYS A 50 -2.01 -29.10 8.58
CA LYS A 50 -3.33 -29.69 8.27
C LYS A 50 -4.04 -28.99 7.08
N GLY A 51 -3.29 -28.74 6.00
CA GLY A 51 -3.80 -28.04 4.81
C GLY A 51 -4.04 -26.55 4.98
N ARG A 52 -3.80 -25.98 6.16
CA ARG A 52 -3.99 -24.55 6.44
C ARG A 52 -2.66 -23.83 6.54
N LEU A 53 -2.53 -22.69 5.86
CA LEU A 53 -1.38 -21.79 5.98
C LEU A 53 -1.26 -21.29 7.42
N VAL A 54 -0.06 -21.37 8.00
CA VAL A 54 0.24 -20.90 9.35
C VAL A 54 1.35 -19.84 9.30
N GLY A 55 1.42 -18.97 10.31
CA GLY A 55 2.42 -17.89 10.36
C GLY A 55 2.02 -16.61 9.61
N LEU A 56 0.92 -16.62 8.85
CA LEU A 56 0.34 -15.40 8.29
C LEU A 56 -0.36 -14.59 9.39
N GLY A 57 0.06 -13.34 9.56
CA GLY A 57 -0.58 -12.40 10.47
C GLY A 57 -2.05 -12.18 10.10
N ARG A 58 -2.90 -12.02 11.12
CA ARG A 58 -4.27 -11.54 10.89
C ARG A 58 -4.17 -10.11 10.37
N ARG A 59 -4.78 -9.83 9.22
CA ARG A 59 -4.99 -8.45 8.80
C ARG A 59 -5.82 -7.77 9.89
N ALA A 60 -5.19 -6.94 10.72
CA ALA A 60 -5.92 -5.95 11.48
C ALA A 60 -6.75 -5.20 10.43
N ARG A 61 -8.07 -5.17 10.58
CA ARG A 61 -8.92 -4.35 9.72
C ARG A 61 -8.47 -2.91 9.97
N SER A 62 -7.58 -2.42 9.11
CA SER A 62 -7.08 -1.07 9.14
C SER A 62 -8.27 -0.17 8.85
N VAL A 63 -8.64 0.61 9.87
CA VAL A 63 -9.67 1.66 9.84
C VAL A 63 -11.09 1.10 9.61
N PRO A 64 -12.05 1.35 10.52
CA PRO A 64 -13.46 1.09 10.23
C PRO A 64 -13.87 1.88 8.96
N PRO A 65 -14.84 1.40 8.17
CA PRO A 65 -15.38 2.19 7.08
C PRO A 65 -15.73 3.58 7.60
N SER A 66 -15.21 4.64 6.98
CA SER A 66 -15.60 5.99 7.37
C SER A 66 -17.11 6.12 7.18
N ALA A 67 -17.76 6.82 8.12
CA ALA A 67 -19.17 7.14 7.97
C ALA A 67 -19.39 7.83 6.61
N PRO A 68 -20.52 7.58 5.94
CA PRO A 68 -20.88 8.30 4.73
C PRO A 68 -20.76 9.80 5.00
N GLN A 69 -19.92 10.48 4.23
CA GLN A 69 -19.82 11.94 4.35
C GLN A 69 -21.17 12.52 3.94
N PRO A 70 -21.71 13.51 4.68
CA PRO A 70 -22.90 14.23 4.25
C PRO A 70 -22.70 14.73 2.82
N TYR A 71 -23.70 14.53 1.95
CA TYR A 71 -23.67 15.11 0.63
C TYR A 71 -23.74 16.64 0.77
N VAL A 72 -22.71 17.32 0.25
CA VAL A 72 -22.67 18.78 0.17
C VAL A 72 -22.95 19.14 -1.29
N ASP A 73 -23.88 20.08 -1.49
CA ASP A 73 -24.20 20.63 -2.80
C ASP A 73 -22.94 21.30 -3.41
N PRO A 74 -22.51 20.92 -4.63
CA PRO A 74 -21.35 21.52 -5.30
C PRO A 74 -21.44 23.04 -5.44
N GLU A 75 -22.64 23.60 -5.65
CA GLU A 75 -22.81 25.05 -5.81
C GLU A 75 -22.49 25.81 -4.52
N VAL A 76 -22.93 25.27 -3.38
CA VAL A 76 -22.62 25.83 -2.05
C VAL A 76 -21.11 25.78 -1.77
N LEU A 77 -20.44 24.71 -2.21
CA LEU A 77 -18.99 24.59 -2.07
C LEU A 77 -18.24 25.62 -2.94
N MET A 78 -18.73 25.89 -4.15
CA MET A 78 -18.15 26.90 -5.04
C MET A 78 -18.31 28.31 -4.49
N ASP A 79 -19.45 28.63 -3.90
CA ASP A 79 -19.67 29.95 -3.29
C ASP A 79 -18.82 30.16 -2.04
N GLN A 80 -18.66 29.12 -1.22
CA GLN A 80 -17.71 29.14 -0.10
C GLN A 80 -16.27 29.32 -0.54
N LEU A 81 -15.89 28.75 -1.69
CA LEU A 81 -14.54 28.90 -2.22
C LEU A 81 -14.29 30.35 -2.66
N LYS A 82 -15.25 30.97 -3.36
CA LYS A 82 -15.16 32.39 -3.77
C LYS A 82 -15.03 33.33 -2.57
N ASP A 83 -15.84 33.17 -1.53
CA ASP A 83 -15.76 34.00 -0.31
C ASP A 83 -14.37 33.91 0.34
N LYS A 84 -13.78 32.72 0.34
CA LYS A 84 -12.42 32.51 0.86
C LYS A 84 -11.36 33.17 -0.03
N ASP A 85 -11.50 33.08 -1.35
CA ASP A 85 -10.59 33.73 -2.29
C ASP A 85 -10.63 35.26 -2.14
N ASP A 86 -11.83 35.85 -2.01
CA ASP A 86 -12.01 37.28 -1.77
C ASP A 86 -11.36 37.72 -0.44
N ARG A 87 -11.53 36.92 0.61
CA ARG A 87 -10.90 37.16 1.90
C ARG A 87 -9.37 37.06 1.83
N ILE A 88 -8.83 36.13 1.06
CA ILE A 88 -7.38 36.00 0.85
C ILE A 88 -6.86 37.24 0.14
N ALA A 89 -7.48 37.66 -0.97
CA ALA A 89 -7.08 38.85 -1.71
C ALA A 89 -7.08 40.11 -0.82
N ALA A 90 -8.10 40.29 0.02
CA ALA A 90 -8.17 41.39 0.96
C ALA A 90 -7.05 41.36 2.02
N LEU A 91 -6.66 40.17 2.48
CA LEU A 91 -5.56 40.02 3.44
C LEU A 91 -4.20 40.27 2.78
N GLU A 92 -3.99 39.78 1.57
CA GLU A 92 -2.77 40.01 0.78
C GLU A 92 -2.55 41.50 0.53
N GLN A 93 -3.60 42.22 0.13
CA GLN A 93 -3.52 43.67 -0.06
C GLN A 93 -3.10 44.39 1.22
N LYS A 94 -3.71 44.03 2.36
CA LYS A 94 -3.37 44.62 3.66
C LYS A 94 -1.92 44.35 4.08
N MET A 95 -1.37 43.19 3.75
CA MET A 95 0.04 42.88 4.02
C MET A 95 0.96 43.70 3.10
N ALA A 96 0.63 43.83 1.82
CA ALA A 96 1.38 44.65 0.88
C ALA A 96 1.41 46.13 1.31
N ASP A 97 0.28 46.66 1.76
CA ASP A 97 0.16 48.04 2.27
C ASP A 97 0.97 48.24 3.57
N GLN A 98 1.15 47.19 4.38
CA GLN A 98 1.98 47.21 5.59
C GLN A 98 3.48 47.13 5.30
N GLU A 99 3.90 46.42 4.25
CA GLU A 99 5.31 46.31 3.85
C GLU A 99 5.81 47.55 3.09
N ALA A 100 4.90 48.31 2.46
CA ALA A 100 5.23 49.51 1.69
C ALA A 100 5.37 50.81 2.53
N GLY A 101 5.20 50.74 3.85
CA GLY A 101 5.34 51.87 4.79
C GLY A 101 6.56 51.74 5.71
#